data_AF-A0A843GK91-F1
#
_entry.id   AF-A0A843GK91-F1
#
_cell.length_a   1.000
_cell.length_b   1.000
_cell.length_c   1.000
_cell.angle_alpha   90.00
_cell.angle_beta   90.00
_cell.angle_gamma   90.00
#
_symmetry.space_group_name_H-M   'P 1'
#
loop_
_entity.id
_entity.type
_entity.pdbx_description
1 polymer ?
#
loop_
_entity_poly.entity_id
_entity_poly.type
_entity_poly.pdbx_seq_one_letter_code
_entity_poly.pdbx_strand_id
1 'polypeptide(L)'
;MESAIKFAMDMWGGKKDMQYYFQITKDGRYCIGWSDEEGWTPFPFEFDAHIVSEIVKQHLKKHRSPESNYDWADGSTSDGFLMKNIEMSAMDIDGIKNQFYGIVSIEYFENFYAK
;
A
#
# COMPACT_ATOMS: atom_id res chain seq x y z
N MET A 1 6.09 8.14 4.73
CA MET A 1 5.43 6.83 4.56
C MET A 1 5.30 6.12 5.89
N GLU A 2 6.40 5.91 6.64
CA GLU A 2 6.36 5.41 8.04
C GLU A 2 5.32 6.11 8.93
N SER A 3 5.38 7.44 9.04
CA SER A 3 4.43 8.22 9.85
C SER A 3 2.99 8.11 9.37
N ALA A 4 2.77 7.93 8.06
CA ALA A 4 1.44 7.80 7.46
C ALA A 4 0.86 6.40 7.69
N ILE A 5 1.66 5.34 7.54
CA ILE A 5 1.26 3.96 7.88
C ILE A 5 0.92 3.91 9.36
N LYS A 6 1.82 4.40 10.22
CA LYS A 6 1.58 4.45 11.65
C LYS A 6 0.29 5.19 11.99
N PHE A 7 0.08 6.37 11.41
CA PHE A 7 -1.15 7.13 11.59
C PHE A 7 -2.39 6.34 11.15
N ALA A 8 -2.37 5.69 9.99
CA ALA A 8 -3.49 4.88 9.51
C ALA A 8 -3.80 3.70 10.46
N MET A 9 -2.76 3.02 10.96
CA MET A 9 -2.92 1.92 11.91
C MET A 9 -3.49 2.41 13.24
N ASP A 10 -2.98 3.54 13.74
CA ASP A 10 -3.45 4.15 15.00
C ASP A 10 -4.91 4.62 14.87
N MET A 11 -5.29 5.22 13.74
CA MET A 11 -6.66 5.68 13.46
C MET A 11 -7.66 4.54 13.34
N TRP A 12 -7.26 3.37 12.84
CA TRP A 12 -8.16 2.24 12.70
C TRP A 12 -8.39 1.49 14.03
N GLY A 13 -7.64 1.83 15.08
CA GLY A 13 -7.89 1.32 16.43
C GLY A 13 -7.35 -0.09 16.68
N GLY A 14 -6.31 -0.49 15.95
CA GLY A 14 -5.68 -1.81 16.07
C GLY A 14 -5.27 -2.17 17.50
N LYS A 15 -5.63 -3.37 17.93
CA LYS A 15 -5.12 -3.94 19.19
C LYS A 15 -3.67 -4.39 19.01
N LYS A 16 -2.89 -4.24 20.09
CA LYS A 16 -1.46 -4.60 20.17
C LYS A 16 -1.14 -6.07 19.86
N ASP A 17 -2.16 -6.94 19.83
CA ASP A 17 -2.04 -8.39 19.68
C ASP A 17 -2.55 -8.92 18.33
N MET A 18 -2.90 -8.04 17.38
CA MET A 18 -3.34 -8.46 16.05
C MET A 18 -2.13 -8.66 15.12
N GLN A 19 -2.08 -9.83 14.47
CA GLN A 19 -1.10 -10.09 13.43
C GLN A 19 -1.49 -9.32 12.16
N TYR A 20 -0.51 -8.66 11.56
CA TYR A 20 -0.71 -7.93 10.33
C TYR A 20 -0.38 -8.80 9.12
N TYR A 21 -1.08 -8.50 8.04
CA TYR A 21 -0.97 -9.19 6.77
C TYR A 21 -0.97 -8.20 5.62
N PHE A 22 -0.57 -8.67 4.46
CA PHE A 22 -0.63 -7.92 3.23
C PHE A 22 -1.14 -8.76 2.06
N GLN A 23 -1.62 -8.05 1.04
CA GLN A 23 -1.89 -8.58 -0.29
C GLN A 23 -1.46 -7.54 -1.32
N ILE A 24 -1.22 -7.98 -2.55
CA ILE A 24 -0.93 -7.10 -3.69
C ILE A 24 -2.05 -7.27 -4.69
N THR A 25 -2.70 -6.19 -5.08
CA THR A 25 -3.77 -6.20 -6.09
C THR A 25 -3.20 -6.56 -7.46
N LYS A 26 -4.08 -6.92 -8.41
CA LYS A 26 -3.66 -7.17 -9.80
C LYS A 26 -3.02 -5.95 -10.49
N ASP A 27 -3.38 -4.74 -10.06
CA ASP A 27 -2.85 -3.47 -10.57
C ASP A 27 -1.63 -2.95 -9.78
N GLY A 28 -1.10 -3.73 -8.84
CA GLY A 28 0.18 -3.43 -8.17
C GLY A 28 0.08 -2.51 -6.94
N ARG A 29 -1.11 -2.31 -6.39
CA ARG A 29 -1.31 -1.64 -5.10
C ARG A 29 -0.94 -2.59 -3.97
N TYR A 30 -0.27 -2.06 -2.96
CA TYR A 30 0.08 -2.78 -1.75
C TYR A 30 -0.99 -2.57 -0.69
N CYS A 31 -1.67 -3.64 -0.28
CA CYS A 31 -2.76 -3.61 0.70
C CYS A 31 -2.27 -4.16 2.03
N ILE A 32 -2.60 -3.47 3.13
CA ILE A 32 -2.27 -3.87 4.50
C ILE A 32 -3.59 -4.16 5.24
N GLY A 33 -3.61 -5.22 6.04
CA GLY A 33 -4.80 -5.75 6.72
C GLY A 33 -4.47 -6.47 8.02
N TRP A 34 -5.51 -6.86 8.77
CA TRP A 34 -5.44 -7.91 9.79
C TRP A 34 -6.33 -9.07 9.39
N SER A 35 -5.79 -10.25 9.20
CA SER A 35 -6.57 -11.40 8.73
C SER A 35 -5.87 -12.70 9.05
N ASP A 36 -6.49 -13.60 9.78
CA ASP A 36 -6.06 -15.00 9.90
C ASP A 36 -6.58 -15.88 8.75
N GLU A 37 -7.45 -15.34 7.88
CA GLU A 37 -8.01 -16.04 6.72
C GLU A 37 -6.98 -16.37 5.63
N GLU A 38 -7.25 -17.45 4.91
CA GLU A 38 -6.48 -17.85 3.73
C GLU A 38 -6.49 -16.78 2.63
N GLY A 39 -5.32 -16.54 2.03
CA GLY A 39 -5.13 -15.62 0.92
C GLY A 39 -4.39 -14.34 1.28
N TRP A 40 -4.44 -13.93 2.55
CA TRP A 40 -3.57 -12.88 3.07
C TRP A 40 -2.18 -13.43 3.39
N THR A 41 -1.13 -12.68 3.06
CA THR A 41 0.24 -13.08 3.38
C THR A 41 0.66 -12.43 4.69
N PRO A 42 1.08 -13.20 5.71
CA PRO A 42 1.54 -12.61 6.96
C PRO A 42 2.82 -11.80 6.71
N PHE A 43 2.98 -10.70 7.44
CA PHE A 43 4.30 -10.06 7.46
C PHE A 43 5.32 -11.03 8.07
N PRO A 44 6.51 -11.17 7.47
CA PRO A 44 7.50 -12.16 7.91
C PRO A 44 8.25 -11.76 9.20
N PHE A 45 7.95 -10.60 9.77
CA PHE A 45 8.54 -10.05 10.98
C PHE A 45 7.47 -9.30 11.78
N GLU A 46 7.79 -8.95 13.03
CA GLU A 46 6.91 -8.13 13.87
C GLU A 46 6.56 -6.83 13.16
N PHE A 47 5.28 -6.48 13.15
CA PHE A 47 4.83 -5.31 12.42
C PHE A 47 5.45 -4.03 13.00
N ASP A 48 6.41 -3.48 12.26
CA ASP A 48 7.07 -2.23 12.52
C ASP A 48 6.84 -1.29 11.33
N ALA A 49 6.27 -0.11 11.59
CA ALA A 49 5.88 0.82 10.54
C ALA A 49 7.08 1.31 9.70
N HIS A 50 8.28 1.34 10.27
CA HIS A 50 9.50 1.70 9.55
C HIS A 50 9.88 0.59 8.57
N ILE A 51 9.95 -0.66 9.03
CA ILE A 51 10.29 -1.80 8.17
C ILE A 51 9.23 -1.98 7.07
N VAL A 52 7.95 -1.90 7.40
CA VAL A 52 6.84 -2.02 6.43
C VAL A 52 6.91 -0.89 5.41
N SER A 53 7.18 0.35 5.84
CA SER A 53 7.39 1.49 4.94
C SER A 53 8.52 1.20 3.94
N GLU A 54 9.64 0.62 4.37
CA GLU A 54 10.73 0.27 3.44
C GLU A 54 10.35 -0.83 2.45
N ILE A 55 9.62 -1.86 2.88
CA ILE A 55 9.12 -2.90 1.97
C ILE A 55 8.17 -2.32 0.93
N VAL A 56 7.22 -1.49 1.36
CA VAL A 56 6.28 -0.81 0.47
C VAL A 56 7.03 0.06 -0.53
N LYS A 57 7.99 0.89 -0.09
CA LYS A 57 8.82 1.71 -0.99
C LYS A 57 9.54 0.85 -2.03
N GLN A 58 10.18 -0.24 -1.62
CA GLN A 58 10.90 -1.13 -2.54
C GLN A 58 9.93 -1.81 -3.52
N HIS A 59 8.76 -2.22 -3.05
CA HIS A 59 7.73 -2.82 -3.89
C HIS A 59 7.21 -1.84 -4.94
N LEU A 60 6.87 -0.62 -4.53
CA LEU A 60 6.36 0.43 -5.42
C LEU A 60 7.43 0.88 -6.44
N LYS A 61 8.70 0.99 -6.02
CA LYS A 61 9.81 1.29 -6.94
C LYS A 61 9.98 0.24 -8.04
N LYS A 62 9.70 -1.04 -7.76
CA LYS A 62 9.72 -2.10 -8.79
C LYS A 62 8.56 -1.98 -9.77
N HIS A 63 7.45 -1.38 -9.36
CA HIS A 63 6.28 -1.13 -10.20
C HIS A 63 6.37 0.17 -11.00
N ARG A 64 7.36 1.02 -10.72
CA ARG A 64 7.63 2.21 -11.52
C ARG A 64 7.97 1.79 -12.96
N SER A 65 7.23 2.31 -13.93
CA SER A 65 7.60 2.21 -15.35
C SER A 65 8.97 2.87 -15.56
N PRO A 66 9.90 2.25 -16.29
CA PRO A 66 11.20 2.85 -16.60
C PRO A 66 11.07 4.14 -17.44
N GLU A 67 9.95 4.30 -18.16
CA GLU A 67 9.57 5.51 -18.89
C GLU A 67 8.57 6.32 -18.07
N SER A 68 8.82 7.63 -17.92
CA SER A 68 7.88 8.54 -17.27
C SER A 68 6.71 8.80 -18.20
N ASN A 69 5.50 8.91 -17.64
CA ASN A 69 4.34 9.34 -18.44
C ASN A 69 4.49 10.78 -18.98
N TYR A 70 5.51 11.51 -18.52
CA TYR A 70 5.80 12.90 -18.85
C TYR A 70 7.11 13.10 -19.59
N ASP A 71 7.72 12.04 -20.16
CA ASP A 71 8.98 12.14 -20.92
C ASP A 71 8.89 13.13 -22.11
N TRP A 72 7.68 13.45 -22.57
CA TRP A 72 7.40 14.41 -23.64
C TRP A 72 7.25 15.86 -23.17
N ALA A 73 7.22 16.13 -21.86
CA ALA A 73 6.88 17.44 -21.29
C ALA A 73 8.10 18.14 -20.68
N ASP A 74 8.21 19.47 -20.87
CA ASP A 74 9.26 20.27 -20.23
C ASP A 74 8.87 20.60 -18.78
N GLY A 75 9.51 19.92 -17.83
CA GLY A 75 9.21 20.04 -16.41
C GLY A 75 10.09 19.13 -15.56
N SER A 76 9.64 18.86 -14.34
CA SER A 76 10.28 17.89 -13.44
C SER A 76 9.24 16.91 -12.90
N THR A 77 9.64 15.67 -12.67
CA THR A 77 8.80 14.65 -12.05
C THR A 77 9.28 14.33 -10.64
N SER A 78 8.34 13.98 -9.77
CA SER A 78 8.64 13.44 -8.44
C SER A 78 7.81 12.21 -8.16
N ASP A 79 8.47 11.17 -7.68
CA ASP A 79 7.82 9.95 -7.21
C ASP A 79 7.00 10.25 -5.94
N GLY A 80 5.75 9.77 -5.93
CA GLY A 80 4.82 9.88 -4.82
C GLY A 80 4.07 8.58 -4.58
N PHE A 81 3.14 8.63 -3.63
CA PHE A 81 2.21 7.55 -3.38
C PHE A 81 0.87 8.10 -2.95
N LEU A 82 -0.18 7.35 -3.23
CA LEU A 82 -1.52 7.57 -2.70
C LEU A 82 -1.82 6.49 -1.66
N MET A 83 -2.33 6.91 -0.51
CA MET A 83 -2.83 6.02 0.53
C MET A 83 -4.33 6.22 0.64
N LYS A 84 -5.09 5.13 0.54
CA LYS A 84 -6.56 5.14 0.58
C LYS A 84 -7.03 4.04 1.52
N ASN A 85 -8.12 4.27 2.24
CA ASN A 85 -8.78 3.18 2.96
C ASN A 85 -9.25 2.11 1.97
N ILE A 86 -9.21 0.84 2.40
CA ILE A 86 -9.82 -0.24 1.62
C ILE A 86 -11.32 -0.21 1.91
N GLU A 87 -12.13 -0.17 0.85
CA GLU A 87 -13.59 -0.27 1.00
C GLU A 87 -13.95 -1.67 1.50
N MET A 88 -14.79 -1.74 2.53
CA MET A 88 -15.19 -3.01 3.11
C MET A 88 -16.09 -3.77 2.13
N SER A 89 -15.63 -4.94 1.70
CA SER A 89 -16.38 -5.86 0.87
C SER A 89 -16.22 -7.29 1.37
N ALA A 90 -17.32 -8.06 1.32
CA ALA A 90 -17.31 -9.50 1.54
C ALA A 90 -17.00 -10.29 0.25
N MET A 91 -16.86 -9.61 -0.89
CA MET A 91 -16.48 -10.19 -2.17
C MET A 91 -15.05 -9.82 -2.53
N ASP A 92 -14.40 -10.70 -3.29
CA ASP A 92 -13.10 -10.43 -3.88
C ASP A 92 -13.23 -9.33 -4.95
N ILE A 93 -12.58 -8.19 -4.72
CA ILE A 93 -12.54 -7.05 -5.66
C ILE A 93 -11.07 -6.75 -5.99
N ASP A 94 -10.79 -6.53 -7.28
CA ASP A 94 -9.44 -6.27 -7.81
C ASP A 94 -8.38 -7.33 -7.45
N GLY A 95 -8.83 -8.57 -7.19
CA GLY A 95 -7.99 -9.69 -6.80
C GLY A 95 -7.59 -9.70 -5.33
N ILE A 96 -8.12 -8.78 -4.51
CA ILE A 96 -7.95 -8.80 -3.05
C ILE A 96 -9.02 -9.69 -2.46
N LYS A 97 -8.60 -10.70 -1.71
CA LYS A 97 -9.49 -11.61 -1.00
C LYS A 97 -9.87 -11.04 0.36
N ASN A 98 -11.13 -11.18 0.75
CA ASN A 98 -11.63 -10.77 2.08
C ASN A 98 -11.28 -9.32 2.44
N GLN A 99 -11.67 -8.34 1.61
CA GLN A 99 -11.37 -6.92 1.81
C GLN A 99 -11.89 -6.33 3.12
N PHE A 100 -12.88 -6.96 3.74
CA PHE A 100 -13.36 -6.64 5.09
C PHE A 100 -12.24 -6.45 6.12
N TYR A 101 -11.13 -7.17 5.95
CA TYR A 101 -9.95 -7.15 6.83
C TYR A 101 -8.88 -6.11 6.44
N GLY A 102 -9.06 -5.43 5.32
CA GLY A 102 -8.11 -4.46 4.77
C GLY A 102 -8.22 -3.07 5.41
N ILE A 103 -7.08 -2.49 5.78
CA ILE A 103 -6.96 -1.16 6.38
C ILE A 103 -6.82 -0.12 5.28
N VAL A 104 -5.71 -0.25 4.54
CA VAL A 104 -5.24 0.74 3.58
C VAL A 104 -4.64 0.06 2.37
N SER A 105 -4.85 0.68 1.22
CA SER A 105 -4.16 0.41 -0.02
C SER A 105 -3.18 1.54 -0.30
N ILE A 106 -2.02 1.17 -0.83
CA ILE A 106 -0.95 2.10 -1.17
C ILE A 106 -0.61 1.90 -2.65
N GLU A 107 -0.67 2.99 -3.40
CA GLU A 107 -0.49 3.03 -4.84
C GLU A 107 0.66 3.97 -5.19
N TYR A 108 1.49 3.59 -6.17
CA TYR A 108 2.50 4.50 -6.70
C TYR A 108 1.82 5.60 -7.52
N PHE A 109 2.34 6.82 -7.44
CA PHE A 109 1.90 7.90 -8.30
C PHE A 109 3.09 8.76 -8.73
N GLU A 110 3.06 9.28 -9.95
CA GLU A 110 4.06 10.21 -10.45
C GLU A 110 3.45 11.62 -10.52
N ASN A 111 4.04 12.57 -9.81
CA ASN A 111 3.67 13.98 -9.94
C ASN A 111 4.53 14.64 -11.00
N PHE A 112 3.92 15.46 -11.84
CA PHE A 112 4.61 16.33 -12.78
C PHE A 112 4.45 17.79 -12.39
N TYR A 113 5.56 18.52 -12.38
CA TYR A 113 5.60 19.96 -12.20
C TYR A 113 6.06 20.59 -13.51
N ALA A 114 5.12 21.28 -14.17
CA ALA A 114 5.43 22.11 -15.33
C ALA A 114 6.37 23.26 -14.93
N LYS A 115 7.23 23.68 -15.85
CA LYS A 115 8.01 24.92 -15.70
C LYS A 115 7.17 26.17 -15.85
#